data_AF-A0AA97IVT1-F1
#
_entry.id   AF-A0AA97IVT1-F1
#
_cell.length_a   1.000
_cell.length_b   1.000
_cell.length_c   1.000
_cell.angle_alpha   90.00
_cell.angle_beta   90.00
_cell.angle_gamma   90.00
#
_symmetry.space_group_name_H-M   'P 1'
#
loop_
_entity.id
_entity.type
_entity.pdbx_description
1 polymer ?
#
loop_
_entity_poly.entity_id
_entity_poly.type
_entity_poly.pdbx_seq_one_letter_code
_entity_poly.pdbx_strand_id
1 'polypeptide(L)'
;MARFRRRTCIILLLFILFICSIMMALKTLRPERAGFGDPFGLGLLPDFQQRTTHLKKKFSVQNRAKEDSFTHTKNLHSLTMNMKTPMVPVGKVEQDLPSPNYDFHVFYYSWFGNPQFDGKYIHWNHPLLTHWDPKIASGYPKGRHNPPEDIGSSFYPELGPYSSKDPSVIESHMKQISSASIGVLALSWYPPGMNDENGEPTDGLVLTILDIAHKYKLKITFHIEPYKDRDDRSMYNNVKYIIDKYGDHPGFYRHKEKKTALPKKLLQKSL
;
A
#
# COMPACT_ATOMS: atom_id res chain seq x y z
N MET A 1 -11.67 -34.09 59.76
CA MET A 1 -11.23 -33.69 58.39
C MET A 1 -12.11 -34.20 57.23
N ALA A 2 -12.93 -35.26 57.37
CA ALA A 2 -13.73 -35.79 56.25
C ALA A 2 -14.96 -34.94 55.82
N ARG A 3 -15.60 -34.20 56.76
CA ARG A 3 -16.78 -33.36 56.45
C ARG A 3 -16.46 -32.11 55.61
N PHE A 4 -15.26 -31.55 55.76
CA PHE A 4 -14.86 -30.33 55.04
C PHE A 4 -14.62 -30.64 53.55
N ARG A 5 -13.92 -31.73 53.25
CA ARG A 5 -13.73 -32.24 51.88
C ARG A 5 -15.04 -32.55 51.16
N ARG A 6 -16.04 -33.09 51.85
CA ARG A 6 -17.35 -33.42 51.26
C ARG A 6 -18.12 -32.16 50.83
N ARG A 7 -18.06 -31.08 51.62
CA ARG A 7 -18.71 -29.79 51.28
C ARG A 7 -18.02 -29.11 50.09
N THR A 8 -16.69 -29.12 50.05
CA THR A 8 -15.93 -28.56 48.92
C THR A 8 -16.17 -29.33 47.62
N CYS A 9 -16.25 -30.67 47.67
CA CYS A 9 -16.59 -31.47 46.50
C CYS A 9 -18.01 -31.22 45.99
N ILE A 10 -18.99 -31.02 46.89
CA ILE A 10 -20.37 -30.70 46.50
C ILE A 10 -20.42 -29.33 45.81
N ILE A 11 -19.72 -28.32 46.34
CA ILE A 11 -19.66 -26.98 45.74
C ILE A 11 -18.99 -27.03 44.36
N LEU A 12 -17.89 -27.78 44.21
CA LEU A 12 -17.21 -27.95 42.94
C LEU A 12 -18.12 -28.63 41.90
N LEU A 13 -18.85 -29.67 42.31
CA LEU A 13 -19.75 -30.41 41.44
C LEU A 13 -20.94 -29.54 40.98
N LEU A 14 -21.50 -28.72 41.88
CA LEU A 14 -22.53 -27.74 41.54
C LEU A 14 -21.99 -26.66 40.57
N PHE A 15 -20.75 -26.22 40.75
CA PHE A 15 -20.12 -25.24 39.86
C PHE A 15 -19.87 -25.80 38.45
N ILE A 16 -19.42 -27.05 38.34
CA ILE A 16 -19.25 -27.73 37.05
C ILE A 16 -20.60 -27.90 36.35
N LEU A 17 -21.64 -28.32 37.08
CA LEU A 17 -22.99 -28.45 36.52
C LEU A 17 -23.54 -27.12 36.02
N PHE A 18 -23.26 -26.02 36.74
CA PHE A 18 -23.64 -24.67 36.31
C PHE A 18 -22.95 -24.27 35.00
N ILE A 19 -21.64 -24.49 34.87
CA ILE A 19 -20.90 -24.22 33.63
C ILE A 19 -21.46 -25.07 32.48
N CYS A 20 -21.69 -26.37 32.69
CA CYS A 20 -22.25 -27.25 31.67
C CYS A 20 -23.65 -26.80 31.23
N SER A 21 -24.50 -26.36 32.16
CA SER A 21 -25.83 -25.83 31.86
C SER A 21 -25.75 -24.56 31.01
N ILE A 22 -24.86 -23.62 31.33
CA ILE A 22 -24.61 -22.42 30.53
C ILE A 22 -24.12 -22.78 29.13
N MET A 23 -23.18 -23.70 29.00
CA MET A 23 -22.67 -24.14 27.69
C MET A 23 -23.76 -24.78 26.83
N MET A 24 -24.66 -25.56 27.44
CA MET A 24 -25.81 -26.15 26.74
C MET A 24 -26.82 -25.08 26.30
N ALA A 25 -27.12 -24.10 27.17
CA ALA A 25 -28.00 -22.98 26.83
C ALA A 25 -27.42 -22.11 25.68
N LEU A 26 -26.12 -21.79 25.73
CA LEU A 26 -25.43 -21.08 24.66
C LEU A 26 -25.41 -21.87 23.35
N LYS A 27 -25.29 -23.19 23.42
CA LYS A 27 -25.38 -24.07 22.24
C LYS A 27 -26.79 -24.06 21.63
N THR A 28 -27.84 -24.01 22.45
CA THR A 28 -29.24 -23.91 21.97
C THR A 28 -29.62 -22.54 21.42
N LEU A 29 -28.87 -21.49 21.79
CA LEU A 29 -29.05 -20.13 21.24
C LEU A 29 -28.32 -19.93 19.91
N ARG A 30 -27.57 -20.93 19.42
CA ARG A 30 -26.93 -20.88 18.10
C ARG A 30 -27.97 -21.25 17.05
N PRO A 31 -28.36 -20.36 16.11
CA PRO A 31 -29.30 -20.70 15.07
C PRO A 31 -28.73 -21.81 14.19
N GLU A 32 -29.45 -22.92 14.04
CA GLU A 32 -29.21 -23.89 12.96
C GLU A 32 -29.54 -23.22 11.62
N ARG A 33 -28.55 -22.48 11.09
CA ARG A 33 -28.32 -22.08 9.69
C ARG A 33 -27.49 -20.79 9.68
N ALA A 34 -26.22 -20.94 9.99
CA ALA A 34 -25.18 -20.09 9.42
C ALA A 34 -24.06 -21.04 9.03
N GLY A 35 -24.17 -21.60 7.82
CA GLY A 35 -23.04 -22.26 7.19
C GLY A 35 -21.92 -21.24 7.10
N PHE A 36 -20.91 -21.42 7.94
CA PHE A 36 -19.69 -20.64 7.86
C PHE A 36 -19.06 -21.02 6.52
N GLY A 37 -19.16 -20.11 5.55
CA GLY A 37 -18.41 -20.19 4.31
C GLY A 37 -16.92 -20.21 4.61
N ASP A 38 -16.15 -20.72 3.64
CA ASP A 38 -14.68 -20.69 3.62
C ASP A 38 -14.12 -19.38 4.20
N PRO A 39 -12.97 -19.40 4.91
CA PRO A 39 -12.43 -18.24 5.63
C PRO A 39 -11.99 -17.08 4.70
N PHE A 40 -12.20 -17.22 3.39
CA PHE A 40 -12.00 -16.21 2.38
C PHE A 40 -13.34 -16.03 1.68
N GLY A 41 -13.98 -14.87 1.84
CA GLY A 41 -15.30 -14.51 1.31
C GLY A 41 -15.39 -14.50 -0.23
N LEU A 42 -15.14 -15.64 -0.87
CA LEU A 42 -15.15 -15.86 -2.32
C LEU A 42 -16.55 -16.20 -2.85
N GLY A 43 -17.59 -16.04 -2.04
CA GLY A 43 -18.98 -16.33 -2.41
C GLY A 43 -19.76 -15.19 -3.08
N LEU A 44 -19.14 -14.04 -3.36
CA LEU A 44 -19.87 -12.85 -3.83
C LEU A 44 -19.64 -12.46 -5.30
N LEU A 45 -18.93 -13.27 -6.10
CA LEU A 45 -18.63 -12.94 -7.50
C LEU A 45 -18.79 -14.16 -8.43
N PRO A 46 -19.87 -14.23 -9.23
CA PRO A 46 -20.12 -15.36 -10.15
C PRO A 46 -19.06 -15.51 -11.24
N ASP A 47 -18.39 -14.43 -11.65
CA ASP A 47 -17.47 -14.41 -12.80
C ASP A 47 -16.06 -14.96 -12.53
N PHE A 48 -15.70 -15.28 -11.29
CA PHE A 48 -14.36 -15.79 -10.96
C PHE A 48 -14.25 -17.33 -10.98
N GLN A 49 -15.39 -18.04 -11.07
CA GLN A 49 -15.46 -19.50 -10.98
C GLN A 49 -14.99 -20.20 -12.28
N GLN A 50 -15.09 -19.52 -13.43
CA GLN A 50 -14.71 -20.11 -14.72
C GLN A 50 -13.20 -20.12 -14.96
N ARG A 51 -12.44 -19.22 -14.31
CA ARG A 51 -10.98 -19.12 -14.46
C ARG A 51 -10.22 -20.08 -13.54
N THR A 52 -10.76 -20.36 -12.35
CA THR A 52 -10.14 -21.23 -11.34
C THR A 52 -10.30 -22.72 -11.68
N THR A 53 -11.40 -23.13 -12.30
CA THR A 53 -11.61 -24.50 -12.78
C THR A 53 -10.62 -24.90 -13.89
N HIS A 54 -10.24 -23.95 -14.76
CA HIS A 54 -9.25 -24.18 -15.81
C HIS A 54 -7.81 -24.29 -15.27
N LEU A 55 -7.48 -23.58 -14.18
CA LEU A 55 -6.17 -23.70 -13.51
C LEU A 55 -6.03 -24.98 -12.67
N LYS A 56 -7.10 -25.41 -11.96
CA LYS A 56 -7.09 -26.63 -11.13
C LYS A 56 -6.93 -27.91 -11.95
N LYS A 57 -7.43 -27.92 -13.19
CA LYS A 57 -7.25 -29.04 -14.14
C LYS A 57 -5.82 -29.15 -14.67
N LYS A 58 -5.07 -28.05 -14.70
CA LYS A 58 -3.66 -28.02 -15.14
C LYS A 58 -2.69 -28.53 -14.05
N PHE A 59 -3.03 -28.31 -12.78
CA PHE A 59 -2.18 -28.69 -11.64
C PHE A 59 -2.34 -30.16 -11.19
N SER A 60 -3.47 -30.79 -11.48
CA SER A 60 -3.74 -32.19 -11.08
C SER A 60 -3.09 -33.26 -11.97
N VAL A 61 -2.60 -32.88 -13.15
CA VAL A 61 -1.87 -33.79 -14.07
C VAL A 61 -0.38 -33.91 -13.70
N GLN A 62 0.14 -32.98 -12.89
CA GLN A 62 1.59 -32.85 -12.66
C GLN A 62 2.12 -33.53 -11.38
N ASN A 63 1.24 -34.05 -10.52
CA ASN A 63 1.61 -34.65 -9.22
C ASN A 63 1.46 -36.20 -9.15
N ARG A 64 1.43 -36.89 -10.29
CA ARG A 64 1.52 -38.36 -10.35
C ARG A 64 2.78 -38.79 -11.10
N ALA A 65 3.95 -38.64 -10.47
CA ALA A 65 5.12 -39.50 -10.73
C ALA A 65 6.25 -39.19 -9.74
N LYS A 66 6.76 -40.27 -9.12
CA LYS A 66 8.08 -40.46 -8.50
C LYS A 66 8.29 -40.06 -7.03
N GLU A 67 7.99 -41.03 -6.17
CA GLU A 67 8.93 -41.52 -5.15
C GLU A 67 10.08 -42.28 -5.83
N ASP A 68 11.32 -42.04 -5.39
CA ASP A 68 12.41 -43.01 -5.10
C ASP A 68 13.85 -42.47 -5.35
N SER A 69 14.63 -42.52 -4.25
CA SER A 69 16.07 -42.79 -4.08
C SER A 69 17.19 -41.99 -4.79
N PHE A 70 18.02 -41.34 -3.93
CA PHE A 70 19.49 -41.35 -3.77
C PHE A 70 20.53 -41.17 -4.93
N THR A 71 21.55 -40.37 -4.54
CA THR A 71 22.99 -40.28 -4.94
C THR A 71 23.46 -39.59 -6.23
N HIS A 72 24.18 -38.47 -5.99
CA HIS A 72 25.53 -38.07 -6.44
C HIS A 72 26.03 -38.30 -7.89
N THR A 73 26.69 -37.23 -8.37
CA THR A 73 27.85 -37.13 -9.29
C THR A 73 27.66 -36.64 -10.74
N LYS A 74 28.53 -35.67 -11.05
CA LYS A 74 28.89 -34.98 -12.30
C LYS A 74 28.95 -35.88 -13.54
N ASN A 75 28.45 -35.43 -14.69
CA ASN A 75 29.23 -34.78 -15.75
C ASN A 75 28.40 -34.50 -17.03
N LEU A 76 28.90 -33.54 -17.79
CA LEU A 76 28.34 -32.88 -18.96
C LEU A 76 28.53 -33.71 -20.26
N HIS A 77 27.48 -33.91 -21.08
CA HIS A 77 27.50 -33.54 -22.52
C HIS A 77 26.14 -33.66 -23.25
N SER A 78 25.75 -32.53 -23.85
CA SER A 78 24.96 -32.30 -25.08
C SER A 78 23.74 -33.16 -25.43
N LEU A 79 22.56 -32.54 -25.36
CA LEU A 79 21.53 -32.68 -26.39
C LEU A 79 20.98 -31.30 -26.75
N THR A 80 21.29 -30.87 -27.97
CA THR A 80 20.76 -29.68 -28.62
C THR A 80 19.25 -29.84 -28.77
N MET A 81 18.47 -29.07 -28.01
CA MET A 81 17.03 -28.92 -28.24
C MET A 81 16.76 -27.48 -28.64
N ASN A 82 16.49 -27.35 -29.93
CA ASN A 82 16.04 -26.15 -30.60
C ASN A 82 14.65 -25.79 -30.07
N MET A 83 14.58 -25.02 -28.98
CA MET A 83 13.35 -24.34 -28.58
C MET A 83 13.43 -22.90 -29.04
N LYS A 84 12.73 -22.64 -30.14
CA LYS A 84 12.26 -21.31 -30.52
C LYS A 84 11.30 -20.84 -29.42
N THR A 85 11.84 -20.34 -28.33
CA THR A 85 11.09 -19.51 -27.38
C THR A 85 10.80 -18.21 -28.12
N PRO A 86 9.54 -17.74 -28.22
CA PRO A 86 9.33 -16.38 -28.67
C PRO A 86 9.92 -15.47 -27.58
N MET A 87 11.12 -14.95 -27.83
CA MET A 87 11.62 -13.77 -27.13
C MET A 87 10.61 -12.66 -27.39
N VAL A 88 9.71 -12.45 -26.43
CA VAL A 88 8.95 -11.20 -26.38
C VAL A 88 10.00 -10.12 -26.11
N PRO A 89 10.17 -9.13 -27.01
CA PRO A 89 11.13 -8.07 -26.79
C PRO A 89 10.76 -7.34 -25.50
N VAL A 90 11.76 -7.11 -24.65
CA VAL A 90 11.69 -6.33 -23.39
C VAL A 90 11.08 -4.92 -23.61
N GLY A 91 10.91 -4.46 -24.84
CA GLY A 91 10.27 -3.20 -25.21
C GLY A 91 8.74 -3.21 -25.41
N LYS A 92 8.01 -4.31 -25.16
CA LYS A 92 6.55 -4.35 -25.43
C LYS A 92 5.62 -3.93 -24.28
N VAL A 93 6.07 -3.90 -23.03
CA VAL A 93 5.18 -3.62 -21.88
C VAL A 93 4.85 -2.11 -21.75
N GLU A 94 5.73 -1.22 -22.23
CA GLU A 94 5.47 0.23 -22.23
C GLU A 94 4.40 0.68 -23.24
N GLN A 95 3.98 -0.18 -24.17
CA GLN A 95 3.00 0.15 -25.21
C GLN A 95 1.53 -0.01 -24.80
N ASP A 96 1.24 -0.62 -23.65
CA ASP A 96 -0.15 -0.96 -23.24
C ASP A 96 -0.73 -0.09 -22.11
N LEU A 97 0.03 0.87 -21.56
CA LEU A 97 -0.49 1.78 -20.54
C LEU A 97 -1.34 2.90 -21.19
N PRO A 98 -2.50 3.27 -20.61
CA PRO A 98 -3.32 4.33 -21.15
C PRO A 98 -2.59 5.68 -21.10
N SER A 99 -3.00 6.61 -21.96
CA SER A 99 -2.42 7.96 -21.96
C SER A 99 -2.77 8.70 -20.66
N PRO A 100 -1.81 9.33 -19.98
CA PRO A 100 -2.09 10.05 -18.74
C PRO A 100 -2.97 11.28 -19.00
N ASN A 101 -3.95 11.52 -18.12
CA ASN A 101 -4.73 12.75 -18.08
C ASN A 101 -4.09 13.75 -17.09
N TYR A 102 -3.46 14.80 -17.61
CA TYR A 102 -2.75 15.80 -16.80
C TYR A 102 -3.67 16.78 -16.04
N ASP A 103 -4.99 16.71 -16.25
CA ASP A 103 -5.98 17.44 -15.45
C ASP A 103 -6.40 16.62 -14.21
N PHE A 104 -6.04 15.33 -14.13
CA PHE A 104 -6.26 14.50 -12.94
C PHE A 104 -5.01 14.39 -12.08
N HIS A 105 -5.16 14.79 -10.82
CA HIS A 105 -4.11 14.85 -9.81
C HIS A 105 -4.42 13.85 -8.68
N VAL A 106 -3.39 13.19 -8.16
CA VAL A 106 -3.51 12.28 -7.01
C VAL A 106 -2.53 12.67 -5.90
N PHE A 107 -3.00 12.75 -4.66
CA PHE A 107 -2.11 12.96 -3.52
C PHE A 107 -1.22 11.74 -3.31
N TYR A 108 0.07 11.97 -3.16
CA TYR A 108 1.08 10.92 -3.05
C TYR A 108 2.01 11.21 -1.87
N TYR A 109 2.26 10.21 -1.04
CA TYR A 109 3.04 10.32 0.19
C TYR A 109 4.31 9.46 0.09
N SER A 110 5.47 10.07 0.31
CA SER A 110 6.81 9.43 0.23
C SER A 110 7.45 9.21 1.60
N TRP A 111 6.63 9.07 2.65
CA TRP A 111 7.07 9.06 4.05
C TRP A 111 7.24 7.65 4.68
N PHE A 112 6.94 6.58 3.93
CA PHE A 112 6.99 5.22 4.45
C PHE A 112 8.41 4.67 4.43
N GLY A 113 8.83 3.94 5.46
CA GLY A 113 10.16 3.34 5.54
C GLY A 113 10.17 1.97 6.21
N ASN A 114 11.19 1.16 5.92
CA ASN A 114 11.34 -0.20 6.46
C ASN A 114 12.79 -0.52 6.85
N PRO A 115 13.04 -1.60 7.62
CA PRO A 115 14.39 -1.92 8.11
C PRO A 115 15.44 -2.10 7.02
N GLN A 116 15.06 -2.59 5.84
CA GLN A 116 15.99 -2.89 4.75
C GLN A 116 16.56 -1.62 4.10
N PHE A 117 15.74 -0.59 3.87
CA PHE A 117 16.14 0.64 3.18
C PHE A 117 16.35 1.82 4.13
N ASP A 118 15.73 1.80 5.30
CA ASP A 118 15.69 2.92 6.24
C ASP A 118 16.28 2.57 7.62
N GLY A 119 16.66 1.31 7.85
CA GLY A 119 17.16 0.81 9.14
C GLY A 119 16.10 0.65 10.23
N LYS A 120 14.89 1.17 10.01
CA LYS A 120 13.73 1.06 10.91
C LYS A 120 12.43 1.22 10.13
N TYR A 121 11.31 0.79 10.72
CA TYR A 121 10.00 1.17 10.21
C TYR A 121 9.73 2.66 10.46
N ILE A 122 9.16 3.33 9.47
CA ILE A 122 8.74 4.74 9.51
C ILE A 122 7.31 4.79 8.94
N HIS A 123 6.42 5.53 9.60
CA HIS A 123 4.97 5.61 9.32
C HIS A 123 4.18 4.30 9.44
N TRP A 124 4.72 3.13 9.06
CA TRP A 124 4.05 1.85 9.29
C TRP A 124 3.86 1.52 10.76
N ASN A 125 4.84 1.89 11.59
CA ASN A 125 4.82 1.76 13.05
C ASN A 125 4.24 3.02 13.72
N HIS A 126 3.21 3.62 13.13
CA HIS A 126 2.60 4.86 13.63
C HIS A 126 2.13 4.70 15.09
N PRO A 127 2.21 5.74 15.95
CA PRO A 127 1.58 5.70 17.25
C PRO A 127 0.05 5.74 17.15
N LEU A 128 -0.61 5.10 18.12
CA LEU A 128 -2.04 5.29 18.36
C LEU A 128 -2.26 6.69 18.93
N LEU A 129 -2.94 7.54 18.17
CA LEU A 129 -3.19 8.92 18.59
C LEU A 129 -4.13 8.95 19.79
N THR A 130 -3.75 9.73 20.80
CA THR A 130 -4.51 9.85 22.04
C THR A 130 -5.68 10.80 21.84
N HIS A 131 -6.88 10.38 22.25
CA HIS A 131 -8.04 11.27 22.26
C HIS A 131 -7.80 12.46 23.20
N TRP A 132 -8.24 13.66 22.80
CA TRP A 132 -7.99 14.89 23.55
C TRP A 132 -8.63 14.91 24.96
N ASP A 133 -9.81 14.28 25.13
CA ASP A 133 -10.43 14.04 26.44
C ASP A 133 -9.79 12.82 27.14
N PRO A 134 -9.13 13.01 28.31
CA PRO A 134 -8.51 11.93 29.06
C PRO A 134 -9.47 10.82 29.50
N LYS A 135 -10.76 11.14 29.74
CA LYS A 135 -11.76 10.15 30.14
C LYS A 135 -12.01 9.16 29.00
N ILE A 136 -12.16 9.68 27.78
CA ILE A 136 -12.33 8.87 26.57
C ILE A 136 -11.03 8.12 26.26
N ALA A 137 -9.88 8.80 26.33
CA ALA A 137 -8.57 8.21 26.06
C ALA A 137 -8.25 7.00 26.95
N SER A 138 -8.77 6.95 28.18
CA SER A 138 -8.55 5.82 29.09
C SER A 138 -9.19 4.51 28.61
N GLY A 139 -10.20 4.58 27.73
CA GLY A 139 -10.88 3.41 27.16
C GLY A 139 -10.23 2.83 25.90
N TYR A 140 -9.17 3.46 25.36
CA TYR A 140 -8.53 3.05 24.10
C TYR A 140 -7.10 2.55 24.30
N PRO A 141 -6.60 1.65 23.42
CA PRO A 141 -5.22 1.20 23.45
C PRO A 141 -4.25 2.35 23.21
N LYS A 142 -3.03 2.20 23.76
CA LYS A 142 -1.92 3.12 23.62
C LYS A 142 -0.71 2.38 23.07
N GLY A 143 0.25 3.12 22.52
CA GLY A 143 1.49 2.56 22.01
C GLY A 143 1.66 2.81 20.52
N ARG A 144 2.40 1.94 19.85
CA ARG A 144 2.69 2.00 18.42
C ARG A 144 2.38 0.65 17.80
N HIS A 145 2.02 0.67 16.52
CA HIS A 145 1.91 -0.54 15.71
C HIS A 145 3.28 -1.24 15.59
N ASN A 146 3.28 -2.57 15.47
CA ASN A 146 4.48 -3.40 15.33
C ASN A 146 4.53 -4.17 13.98
N PRO A 147 5.03 -3.55 12.91
CA PRO A 147 5.14 -4.19 11.60
C PRO A 147 6.07 -5.42 11.61
N PRO A 148 5.91 -6.38 10.69
CA PRO A 148 5.10 -6.27 9.48
C PRO A 148 3.63 -6.68 9.63
N GLU A 149 3.24 -7.47 10.62
CA GLU A 149 1.86 -7.98 10.75
C GLU A 149 0.88 -6.93 11.30
N ASP A 150 1.37 -6.03 12.16
CA ASP A 150 0.59 -4.96 12.77
C ASP A 150 1.09 -3.60 12.26
N ILE A 151 0.36 -3.02 11.30
CA ILE A 151 0.70 -1.71 10.71
C ILE A 151 -0.35 -0.66 11.07
N GLY A 152 0.04 0.61 11.05
CA GLY A 152 -0.83 1.77 11.26
C GLY A 152 -1.79 2.04 10.11
N SER A 153 -2.58 1.04 9.71
CA SER A 153 -3.56 1.12 8.64
C SER A 153 -4.63 0.05 8.84
N SER A 154 -5.89 0.37 8.52
CA SER A 154 -6.98 -0.61 8.49
C SER A 154 -6.91 -1.53 7.27
N PHE A 155 -6.09 -1.20 6.26
CA PHE A 155 -5.86 -1.98 5.05
C PHE A 155 -4.39 -2.40 4.96
N TYR A 156 -4.11 -3.53 4.30
CA TYR A 156 -2.75 -4.01 4.09
C TYR A 156 -2.32 -3.81 2.63
N PRO A 157 -1.21 -3.10 2.35
CA PRO A 157 -0.73 -2.91 0.98
C PRO A 157 -0.30 -4.23 0.33
N GLU A 158 -0.56 -4.40 -0.96
CA GLU A 158 -0.06 -5.56 -1.72
C GLU A 158 1.48 -5.63 -1.72
N LEU A 159 2.15 -4.46 -1.69
CA LEU A 159 3.60 -4.34 -1.59
C LEU A 159 4.15 -4.52 -0.15
N GLY A 160 3.28 -4.84 0.82
CA GLY A 160 3.64 -4.93 2.24
C GLY A 160 4.06 -3.58 2.84
N PRO A 161 4.69 -3.57 4.03
CA PRO A 161 5.24 -2.37 4.66
C PRO A 161 6.53 -1.94 3.94
N TYR A 162 6.35 -1.37 2.74
CA TYR A 162 7.39 -0.99 1.81
C TYR A 162 8.20 0.24 2.28
N SER A 163 9.33 0.49 1.65
CA SER A 163 10.05 1.77 1.78
C SER A 163 9.75 2.67 0.60
N SER A 164 9.52 3.95 0.87
CA SER A 164 9.40 4.99 -0.16
C SER A 164 10.75 5.34 -0.79
N LYS A 165 11.87 4.87 -0.21
CA LYS A 165 13.21 4.99 -0.78
C LYS A 165 13.55 3.88 -1.77
N ASP A 166 12.77 2.80 -1.79
CA ASP A 166 12.99 1.68 -2.71
C ASP A 166 12.57 2.07 -4.14
N PRO A 167 13.49 2.16 -5.10
CA PRO A 167 13.15 2.52 -6.47
C PRO A 167 12.15 1.57 -7.13
N SER A 168 12.14 0.29 -6.75
CA SER A 168 11.22 -0.71 -7.29
C SER A 168 9.77 -0.47 -6.84
N VAL A 169 9.59 0.06 -5.63
CA VAL A 169 8.30 0.48 -5.08
C VAL A 169 7.82 1.73 -5.81
N ILE A 170 8.69 2.73 -6.01
CA ILE A 170 8.35 3.94 -6.77
C ILE A 170 7.95 3.57 -8.21
N GLU A 171 8.69 2.67 -8.88
CA GLU A 171 8.32 2.18 -10.21
C GLU A 171 6.95 1.49 -10.22
N SER A 172 6.66 0.69 -9.19
CA SER A 172 5.38 0.00 -9.06
C SER A 172 4.22 1.00 -8.87
N HIS A 173 4.42 2.04 -8.07
CA HIS A 173 3.45 3.12 -7.92
C HIS A 173 3.21 3.87 -9.24
N MET A 174 4.27 4.23 -9.99
CA MET A 174 4.09 4.91 -11.27
C MET A 174 3.32 4.05 -12.28
N LYS A 175 3.55 2.73 -12.31
CA LYS A 175 2.75 1.80 -13.12
C LYS A 175 1.27 1.81 -12.74
N GLN A 176 0.96 1.78 -11.44
CA GLN A 176 -0.42 1.84 -10.93
C GLN A 176 -1.10 3.17 -11.26
N ILE A 177 -0.39 4.28 -11.13
CA ILE A 177 -0.90 5.63 -11.43
C ILE A 177 -1.13 5.79 -12.93
N SER A 178 -0.19 5.32 -13.76
CA SER A 178 -0.36 5.28 -15.21
C SER A 178 -1.52 4.39 -15.64
N SER A 179 -1.72 3.21 -15.03
CA SER A 179 -2.85 2.33 -15.37
C SER A 179 -4.20 2.94 -14.99
N ALA A 180 -4.23 3.81 -13.97
CA ALA A 180 -5.39 4.63 -13.60
C ALA A 180 -5.61 5.87 -14.50
N SER A 181 -4.78 6.08 -15.54
CA SER A 181 -4.81 7.25 -16.43
C SER A 181 -4.62 8.60 -15.71
N ILE A 182 -3.99 8.61 -14.54
CA ILE A 182 -3.68 9.83 -13.78
C ILE A 182 -2.38 10.41 -14.31
N GLY A 183 -2.33 11.72 -14.59
CA GLY A 183 -1.16 12.37 -15.17
C GLY A 183 -0.27 13.12 -14.18
N VAL A 184 -0.78 13.47 -12.99
CA VAL A 184 -0.04 14.30 -12.04
C VAL A 184 -0.11 13.73 -10.63
N LEU A 185 1.05 13.60 -9.99
CA LEU A 185 1.16 13.31 -8.57
C LEU A 185 1.34 14.63 -7.81
N ALA A 186 0.48 14.90 -6.85
CA ALA A 186 0.64 15.95 -5.86
C ALA A 186 1.42 15.39 -4.67
N LEU A 187 2.75 15.54 -4.72
CA LEU A 187 3.66 14.99 -3.73
C LEU A 187 3.58 15.78 -2.43
N SER A 188 3.18 15.12 -1.34
CA SER A 188 3.29 15.65 0.02
C SER A 188 4.73 16.05 0.30
N TRP A 189 4.94 17.32 0.68
CA TRP A 189 6.28 17.90 0.78
C TRP A 189 6.45 18.76 2.04
N TYR A 190 7.56 18.51 2.72
CA TYR A 190 8.13 19.32 3.79
C TYR A 190 9.46 19.94 3.33
N PRO A 191 9.84 21.12 3.85
CA PRO A 191 11.15 21.70 3.58
C PRO A 191 12.31 20.76 3.94
N PRO A 192 13.50 20.94 3.32
CA PRO A 192 14.66 20.10 3.60
C PRO A 192 15.00 20.08 5.09
N GLY A 193 15.20 18.87 5.64
CA GLY A 193 15.47 18.69 7.08
C GLY A 193 14.24 18.80 7.98
N MET A 194 13.04 19.04 7.43
CA MET A 194 11.77 19.00 8.15
C MET A 194 10.96 17.76 7.75
N ASN A 195 10.04 17.37 8.63
CA ASN A 195 9.16 16.22 8.49
C ASN A 195 7.90 16.40 9.34
N ASP A 196 6.90 15.55 9.11
CA ASP A 196 5.77 15.41 10.02
C ASP A 196 6.21 14.79 11.36
N GLU A 197 5.35 14.87 12.37
CA GLU A 197 5.66 14.42 13.74
C GLU A 197 6.03 12.93 13.85
N ASN A 198 5.68 12.10 12.86
CA ASN A 198 5.84 10.65 12.88
C ASN A 198 6.73 10.12 11.76
N GLY A 199 7.31 11.02 10.94
CA GLY A 199 8.14 10.68 9.79
C GLY A 199 9.61 11.11 9.93
N GLU A 200 10.27 11.14 8.78
CA GLU A 200 11.66 11.58 8.59
C GLU A 200 11.71 12.48 7.34
N PRO A 201 12.75 13.34 7.16
CA PRO A 201 12.79 14.25 6.02
C PRO A 201 12.75 13.56 4.65
N THR A 202 11.85 14.01 3.77
CA THR A 202 11.57 13.35 2.48
C THR A 202 12.06 14.11 1.24
N ASP A 203 12.51 15.37 1.37
CA ASP A 203 12.97 16.19 0.22
C ASP A 203 14.11 15.50 -0.58
N GLY A 204 14.95 14.72 0.10
CA GLY A 204 16.03 13.95 -0.55
C GLY A 204 15.55 12.92 -1.58
N LEU A 205 14.28 12.52 -1.55
CA LEU A 205 13.68 11.54 -2.47
C LEU A 205 13.09 12.18 -3.73
N VAL A 206 12.92 13.50 -3.75
CA VAL A 206 12.16 14.21 -4.79
C VAL A 206 12.76 13.99 -6.18
N LEU A 207 14.09 14.04 -6.33
CA LEU A 207 14.75 13.80 -7.63
C LEU A 207 14.50 12.38 -8.14
N THR A 208 14.65 11.36 -7.29
CA THR A 208 14.40 9.97 -7.67
C THR A 208 12.94 9.75 -8.07
N ILE A 209 11.99 10.37 -7.35
CA ILE A 209 10.56 10.30 -7.71
C ILE A 209 10.30 10.99 -9.05
N LEU A 210 10.92 12.15 -9.29
CA LEU A 210 10.84 12.89 -10.54
C LEU A 210 11.38 12.09 -11.73
N ASP A 211 12.57 11.48 -11.59
CA ASP A 211 13.20 10.64 -12.62
C ASP A 211 12.31 9.47 -13.01
N ILE A 212 11.81 8.74 -12.00
CA ILE A 212 10.95 7.57 -12.22
C ILE A 212 9.60 8.01 -12.79
N ALA A 213 8.96 9.06 -12.27
CA ALA A 213 7.72 9.58 -12.83
C ALA A 213 7.88 9.99 -14.31
N HIS A 214 9.01 10.59 -14.67
CA HIS A 214 9.29 10.98 -16.05
C HIS A 214 9.35 9.79 -17.00
N LYS A 215 9.96 8.66 -16.59
CA LYS A 215 9.99 7.40 -17.34
C LYS A 215 8.57 6.92 -17.72
N TYR A 216 7.59 7.14 -16.84
CA TYR A 216 6.18 6.78 -17.06
C TYR A 216 5.32 7.91 -17.65
N LYS A 217 5.96 8.99 -18.14
CA LYS A 217 5.28 10.19 -18.70
C LYS A 217 4.36 10.90 -17.70
N LEU A 218 4.59 10.71 -16.40
CA LEU A 218 3.85 11.38 -15.33
C LEU A 218 4.53 12.71 -14.97
N LYS A 219 3.78 13.58 -14.27
CA LYS A 219 4.27 14.86 -13.75
C LYS A 219 4.15 14.92 -12.23
N ILE A 220 5.02 15.68 -11.59
CA ILE A 220 5.00 15.94 -10.15
C ILE A 220 4.68 17.40 -9.90
N THR A 221 3.68 17.65 -9.06
CA THR A 221 3.46 18.94 -8.38
C THR A 221 3.64 18.76 -6.87
N PHE A 222 3.67 19.85 -6.12
CA PHE A 222 4.00 19.84 -4.69
C PHE A 222 2.78 20.21 -3.84
N HIS A 223 2.37 19.29 -2.97
CA HIS A 223 1.42 19.52 -1.88
C HIS A 223 2.21 19.97 -0.64
N ILE A 224 2.28 21.30 -0.42
CA ILE A 224 3.09 21.87 0.65
C ILE A 224 2.36 21.71 1.99
N GLU A 225 2.88 20.82 2.84
CA GLU A 225 2.31 20.49 4.14
C GLU A 225 2.41 21.65 5.13
N PRO A 226 1.63 21.64 6.23
CA PRO A 226 1.90 22.51 7.36
C PRO A 226 3.22 22.11 8.02
N TYR A 227 4.19 23.03 8.00
CA TYR A 227 5.47 22.88 8.69
C TYR A 227 5.63 23.97 9.75
N LYS A 228 6.53 23.74 10.72
CA LYS A 228 6.77 24.67 11.82
C LYS A 228 7.18 26.05 11.29
N ASP A 229 6.58 27.09 11.84
CA ASP A 229 6.85 28.49 11.48
C ASP A 229 6.56 28.81 9.99
N ARG A 230 5.61 28.10 9.37
CA ARG A 230 5.12 28.42 8.02
C ARG A 230 4.40 29.77 7.99
N ASP A 231 4.97 30.70 7.24
CA ASP A 231 4.50 32.05 6.98
C ASP A 231 4.73 32.45 5.51
N ASP A 232 4.40 33.68 5.12
CA ASP A 232 4.57 34.18 3.75
C ASP A 232 6.05 34.20 3.30
N ARG A 233 6.97 34.57 4.20
CA ARG A 233 8.41 34.65 3.90
C ARG A 233 9.04 33.27 3.70
N SER A 234 8.77 32.32 4.58
CA SER A 234 9.23 30.94 4.45
C SER A 234 8.59 30.27 3.22
N MET A 235 7.31 30.52 2.95
CA MET A 235 6.65 30.03 1.74
C MET A 235 7.30 30.59 0.46
N TYR A 236 7.63 31.89 0.41
CA TYR A 236 8.38 32.47 -0.71
C TYR A 236 9.70 31.74 -0.94
N ASN A 237 10.49 31.55 0.13
CA ASN A 237 11.78 30.87 0.06
C ASN A 237 11.63 29.41 -0.39
N ASN A 238 10.60 28.70 0.10
CA ASN A 238 10.36 27.30 -0.24
C ASN A 238 9.84 27.12 -1.67
N VAL A 239 8.95 27.99 -2.15
CA VAL A 239 8.53 28.00 -3.56
C VAL A 239 9.72 28.28 -4.47
N LYS A 240 10.55 29.27 -4.11
CA LYS A 240 11.80 29.55 -4.83
C LYS A 240 12.71 28.33 -4.84
N TYR A 241 12.94 27.69 -3.69
CA TYR A 241 13.76 26.47 -3.58
C TYR A 241 13.25 25.35 -4.48
N ILE A 242 11.95 25.05 -4.45
CA ILE A 242 11.34 24.00 -5.27
C ILE A 242 11.54 24.29 -6.77
N ILE A 243 11.30 25.54 -7.21
CA ILE A 243 11.46 25.92 -8.61
C ILE A 243 12.93 25.90 -9.03
N ASP A 244 13.83 26.47 -8.23
CA ASP A 244 15.26 26.53 -8.54
C ASP A 244 15.88 25.12 -8.61
N LYS A 245 15.49 24.22 -7.69
CA LYS A 245 16.07 22.89 -7.58
C LYS A 245 15.45 21.88 -8.55
N TYR A 246 14.14 21.95 -8.78
CA TYR A 246 13.39 20.93 -9.51
C TYR A 246 12.68 21.44 -10.76
N GLY A 247 12.56 22.76 -10.96
CA GLY A 247 11.71 23.37 -11.98
C GLY A 247 12.14 23.13 -13.43
N ASP A 248 13.41 22.77 -13.65
CA ASP A 248 13.97 22.40 -14.96
C ASP A 248 13.83 20.90 -15.26
N HIS A 249 13.46 20.09 -14.27
CA HIS A 249 13.29 18.66 -14.46
C HIS A 249 12.09 18.39 -15.39
N PRO A 250 12.19 17.52 -16.41
CA PRO A 250 11.10 17.28 -17.36
C PRO A 250 9.85 16.66 -16.70
N GLY A 251 10.00 16.00 -15.55
CA GLY A 251 8.90 15.52 -14.70
C GLY A 251 8.20 16.60 -13.87
N PHE A 252 8.72 17.83 -13.79
CA PHE A 252 8.08 18.92 -13.04
C PHE A 252 6.79 19.38 -13.73
N TYR A 253 5.70 19.48 -12.98
CA TYR A 253 4.39 19.89 -13.51
C TYR A 253 4.31 21.40 -13.70
N ARG A 254 3.83 21.83 -14.87
CA ARG A 254 3.38 23.20 -15.13
C ARG A 254 2.00 23.12 -15.77
N HIS A 255 1.01 23.75 -15.14
CA HIS A 255 -0.30 23.86 -15.76
C HIS A 255 -0.18 24.74 -17.01
N LYS A 256 -0.60 24.20 -18.15
CA LYS A 256 -0.59 24.95 -19.42
C LYS A 256 -1.91 25.68 -19.53
N GLU A 257 -1.89 26.99 -19.39
CA GLU A 257 -3.03 27.81 -19.78
C GLU A 257 -3.30 27.59 -21.28
N LYS A 258 -4.53 27.22 -21.61
CA LYS A 258 -4.99 27.37 -22.99
C LYS A 258 -4.98 28.86 -23.25
N LYS A 259 -4.13 29.34 -24.18
CA LYS A 259 -4.23 30.70 -24.69
C LYS A 259 -5.62 30.86 -25.31
N THR A 260 -6.58 31.35 -24.54
CA THR A 260 -7.84 31.85 -25.08
C THR A 260 -7.45 33.04 -25.93
N ALA A 261 -7.49 32.88 -27.25
CA ALA A 261 -7.37 34.02 -28.15
C ALA A 261 -8.49 34.99 -27.75
N LEU A 262 -8.13 36.10 -27.09
CA LEU A 262 -9.06 37.20 -26.86
C LEU A 262 -9.72 37.54 -28.21
N PRO A 263 -11.05 37.49 -28.33
CA PRO A 263 -11.69 37.86 -29.57
C PRO A 263 -11.30 39.30 -29.91
N LYS A 264 -10.64 39.50 -31.06
CA LYS A 264 -10.16 40.80 -31.59
C LYS A 264 -11.25 41.89 -31.74
N LYS A 265 -12.49 41.65 -31.30
CA LYS A 265 -13.64 42.55 -31.48
C LYS A 265 -13.80 43.67 -30.43
N LEU A 266 -12.91 43.78 -29.44
CA LEU A 266 -13.03 44.82 -28.40
C LEU A 266 -12.07 46.03 -28.54
N LEU A 267 -11.24 46.09 -29.59
CA LEU A 267 -10.27 47.19 -29.80
C LEU A 267 -10.67 48.19 -30.90
N GLN A 268 -11.96 48.31 -31.24
CA GLN A 268 -12.40 49.23 -32.31
C GLN A 268 -13.55 50.18 -31.91
N LYS A 269 -13.60 50.62 -30.66
CA LYS A 269 -14.48 51.74 -30.25
C LYS A 269 -13.77 52.71 -29.30
N SER A 270 -12.82 53.46 -29.85
CA SER A 270 -12.46 54.80 -29.37
C SER A 270 -11.59 55.47 -30.44
N LEU A 271 -12.25 56.00 -31.46
CA LEU A 271 -11.80 57.17 -32.22
C LEU A 271 -12.88 58.24 -32.06
#